data_AF-A0A1Y2DRK4-F1
#
_entry.id   AF-A0A1Y2DRK4-F1
#
_cell.length_a   1.000
_cell.length_b   1.000
_cell.length_c   1.000
_cell.angle_alpha   90.00
_cell.angle_beta   90.00
_cell.angle_gamma   90.00
#
_symmetry.space_group_name_H-M   'P 1'
#
loop_
_entity.id
_entity.type
_entity.pdbx_description
1 polymer ?
#
loop_
_entity_poly.entity_id
_entity_poly.type
_entity_poly.pdbx_seq_one_letter_code
_entity_poly.pdbx_strand_id
1 'polypeptide(L)'
;MSKFYKYATDNEISYYTRLINEKENNNFLENNNYNGIFEKIKYHMFVFPSLKDCLENKTLAPFCTYNFNVWLKEVESMDNYLDFLLDLLSHKRLIDSYKSDLSNLTISIPGNTSFQSYSSSVKRNISTQDLLYSAKQIFETYLINEDKNRNIDISPMAIRELEKKIYEEKQWGYELFENIYQQALYILNIGPYQRFLIKRIKSNVSRKHSLLRFSFGLLLFFIVIGYLFILVFYKSSILIRVLFSYIPLFIALQSISIYINDFDFIIGFMGKSISGYFEVIDIKDEEIKKFHKWKNIKLKTINDIK
;
A
#
# COMPACT_ATOMS: atom_id res chain seq x y z
N MET A 1 -26.31 -11.37 -7.97
CA MET A 1 -25.64 -10.48 -8.95
C MET A 1 -25.60 -9.00 -8.52
N SER A 2 -26.02 -8.61 -7.30
CA SER A 2 -26.25 -7.20 -6.93
C SER A 2 -25.18 -6.54 -6.01
N LYS A 3 -23.95 -7.05 -5.93
CA LYS A 3 -22.97 -6.57 -4.93
C LYS A 3 -21.59 -6.14 -5.46
N PHE A 4 -21.45 -5.85 -6.76
CA PHE A 4 -20.11 -5.76 -7.37
C PHE A 4 -19.76 -4.49 -8.17
N TYR A 5 -20.52 -3.40 -8.05
CA TYR A 5 -20.28 -2.21 -8.88
C TYR A 5 -20.20 -0.95 -8.02
N LYS A 6 -18.98 -0.44 -7.78
CA LYS A 6 -18.81 0.87 -7.12
C LYS A 6 -17.59 1.70 -7.57
N TYR A 7 -16.64 1.12 -8.31
CA TYR A 7 -15.40 1.82 -8.71
C TYR A 7 -15.19 1.90 -10.23
N ALA A 8 -16.22 1.53 -10.99
CA ALA A 8 -16.34 1.87 -12.38
C ALA A 8 -17.24 3.13 -12.43
N THR A 9 -16.90 4.11 -13.26
CA THR A 9 -17.83 5.21 -13.59
C THR A 9 -19.17 4.63 -14.06
N ASP A 10 -20.28 5.35 -13.94
CA ASP A 10 -21.59 4.83 -14.37
C ASP A 10 -21.58 4.33 -15.83
N ASN A 11 -20.77 4.97 -16.68
CA ASN A 11 -20.51 4.55 -18.06
C ASN A 11 -19.75 3.21 -18.14
N GLU A 12 -18.75 3.00 -17.29
CA GLU A 12 -18.00 1.75 -17.21
C GLU A 12 -18.85 0.63 -16.58
N ILE A 13 -19.68 0.92 -15.58
CA ILE A 13 -20.62 -0.05 -15.00
C ILE A 13 -21.64 -0.48 -16.06
N SER A 14 -22.23 0.48 -16.79
CA SER A 14 -23.16 0.21 -17.88
C SER A 14 -22.49 -0.62 -18.99
N TYR A 15 -21.26 -0.27 -19.37
CA TYR A 15 -20.46 -1.00 -20.35
C TYR A 15 -20.15 -2.43 -19.91
N TYR A 16 -19.64 -2.62 -18.70
CA TYR A 16 -19.27 -3.95 -18.19
C TYR A 16 -20.49 -4.82 -17.87
N THR A 17 -21.59 -4.24 -17.38
CA THR A 17 -22.85 -4.95 -17.15
C THR A 17 -23.47 -5.41 -18.46
N ARG A 18 -23.44 -4.57 -19.50
CA ARG A 18 -23.88 -4.93 -20.85
C ARG A 18 -23.04 -6.06 -21.43
N LEU A 19 -21.72 -6.01 -21.30
CA LEU A 19 -20.80 -7.07 -21.75
C LEU A 19 -21.03 -8.42 -21.04
N ILE A 20 -21.33 -8.40 -19.73
CA ILE A 20 -21.62 -9.62 -18.96
C ILE A 20 -22.96 -10.22 -19.40
N ASN A 21 -23.99 -9.39 -19.56
CA ASN A 21 -25.32 -9.85 -20.01
C ASN A 21 -25.31 -10.32 -21.48
N GLU A 22 -24.49 -9.71 -22.35
CA GLU A 22 -24.28 -10.16 -23.73
C GLU A 22 -23.56 -11.52 -23.80
N LYS A 23 -22.73 -11.85 -22.78
CA LYS A 23 -22.06 -13.17 -22.64
C LYS A 23 -23.00 -14.26 -22.13
N GLU A 24 -23.88 -13.96 -21.17
CA GLU A 24 -24.85 -14.94 -20.65
C GLU A 24 -25.88 -15.35 -21.70
N ASN A 25 -26.22 -14.44 -22.63
CA ASN A 25 -27.19 -14.70 -23.68
C ASN A 25 -26.62 -15.39 -24.93
N ASN A 26 -25.30 -15.40 -25.14
CA ASN A 26 -24.67 -16.00 -26.32
C ASN A 26 -23.54 -16.97 -25.91
N ASN A 27 -23.75 -18.27 -26.07
CA ASN A 27 -22.71 -19.32 -26.00
C ASN A 27 -21.73 -19.24 -27.19
N PHE A 28 -21.06 -18.10 -27.40
CA PHE A 28 -20.23 -17.87 -28.59
C PHE A 28 -18.75 -17.59 -28.29
N LEU A 29 -17.93 -18.50 -28.82
CA LEU A 29 -16.55 -18.43 -29.29
C LEU A 29 -15.54 -17.59 -28.50
N GLU A 30 -14.62 -18.32 -27.87
CA GLU A 30 -13.33 -17.88 -27.31
C GLU A 30 -12.54 -17.01 -28.31
N ASN A 31 -12.64 -15.69 -28.19
CA ASN A 31 -11.77 -14.76 -28.91
C ASN A 31 -10.87 -14.00 -27.92
N ASN A 32 -9.56 -14.09 -28.13
CA ASN A 32 -8.48 -13.56 -27.28
C ASN A 32 -8.57 -12.04 -27.00
N ASN A 33 -9.33 -11.28 -27.79
CA ASN A 33 -9.54 -9.84 -27.58
C ASN A 33 -10.43 -9.51 -26.36
N TYR A 34 -11.32 -10.40 -25.94
CA TYR A 34 -12.20 -10.16 -24.78
C TYR A 34 -11.56 -10.58 -23.45
N ASN A 35 -10.49 -11.36 -23.50
CA ASN A 35 -9.75 -11.81 -22.32
C ASN A 35 -9.05 -10.65 -21.58
N GLY A 36 -8.63 -9.59 -22.28
CA GLY A 36 -8.07 -8.37 -21.68
C GLY A 36 -9.14 -7.46 -21.05
N ILE A 37 -10.37 -7.51 -21.57
CA ILE A 37 -11.52 -6.76 -21.05
C ILE A 37 -12.03 -7.40 -19.76
N PHE A 38 -12.16 -8.73 -19.74
CA PHE A 38 -12.50 -9.51 -18.52
C PHE A 38 -11.46 -9.36 -17.40
N GLU A 39 -10.18 -9.22 -17.78
CA GLU A 39 -9.12 -8.87 -16.83
C GLU A 39 -9.36 -7.52 -16.18
N LYS A 40 -9.54 -6.46 -17.00
CA LYS A 40 -9.89 -5.12 -16.51
C LYS A 40 -11.09 -5.16 -15.58
N ILE A 41 -12.16 -5.85 -15.95
CA ILE A 41 -13.39 -6.03 -15.14
C ILE A 41 -13.06 -6.60 -13.75
N LYS A 42 -12.25 -7.66 -13.66
CA LYS A 42 -11.90 -8.30 -12.38
C LYS A 42 -11.05 -7.41 -11.47
N TYR A 43 -10.19 -6.57 -12.04
CA TYR A 43 -9.40 -5.59 -11.25
C TYR A 43 -10.28 -4.50 -10.60
N HIS A 44 -11.43 -4.17 -11.20
CA HIS A 44 -12.37 -3.17 -10.69
C HIS A 44 -13.41 -3.73 -9.71
N MET A 45 -13.41 -5.05 -9.44
CA MET A 45 -14.38 -5.77 -8.60
C MET A 45 -13.91 -6.04 -7.16
N PHE A 46 -12.70 -5.60 -6.76
CA PHE A 46 -12.23 -5.78 -5.38
C PHE A 46 -12.98 -4.87 -4.40
N VAL A 47 -13.37 -5.42 -3.25
CA VAL A 47 -13.80 -4.61 -2.11
C VAL A 47 -12.56 -4.01 -1.49
N PHE A 48 -12.29 -2.75 -1.80
CA PHE A 48 -11.10 -2.08 -1.29
C PHE A 48 -11.26 -1.76 0.20
N PRO A 49 -10.25 -2.03 1.04
CA PRO A 49 -10.25 -1.54 2.41
C PRO A 49 -10.24 -0.01 2.39
N SER A 50 -10.96 0.62 3.31
CA SER A 50 -10.95 2.08 3.40
C SER A 50 -9.61 2.58 3.93
N LEU A 51 -9.23 3.83 3.60
CA LEU A 51 -8.04 4.44 4.19
C LEU A 51 -8.13 4.46 5.72
N LYS A 52 -9.34 4.65 6.27
CA LYS A 52 -9.59 4.57 7.70
C LYS A 52 -9.23 3.20 8.28
N ASP A 53 -9.65 2.11 7.65
CA ASP A 53 -9.30 0.76 8.09
C ASP A 53 -7.79 0.53 8.03
N CYS A 54 -7.12 1.09 7.02
CA CYS A 54 -5.67 1.07 6.90
C CYS A 54 -5.01 1.83 8.05
N LEU A 55 -5.45 3.05 8.39
CA LEU A 55 -4.91 3.83 9.50
C LEU A 55 -5.16 3.18 10.87
N GLU A 56 -6.27 2.46 11.02
CA GLU A 56 -6.62 1.73 12.23
C GLU A 56 -5.93 0.35 12.35
N ASN A 57 -5.00 0.03 11.44
CA ASN A 57 -4.30 -1.27 11.36
C ASN A 57 -5.25 -2.47 11.23
N LYS A 58 -6.44 -2.27 10.67
CA LYS A 58 -7.41 -3.35 10.41
C LYS A 58 -7.11 -4.10 9.11
N THR A 59 -6.26 -3.55 8.26
CA THR A 59 -5.88 -4.15 6.98
C THR A 59 -4.66 -5.06 7.13
N LEU A 60 -4.62 -6.10 6.29
CA LEU A 60 -3.51 -7.04 6.24
C LEU A 60 -2.61 -6.75 5.03
N ALA A 61 -1.39 -7.31 5.05
CA ALA A 61 -0.52 -7.26 3.88
C ALA A 61 -1.23 -7.85 2.65
N PRO A 62 -1.17 -7.17 1.48
CA PRO A 62 -0.27 -6.08 1.13
C PRO A 62 -0.81 -4.67 1.41
N PHE A 63 -2.04 -4.50 1.91
CA PHE A 63 -2.72 -3.22 2.09
C PHE A 63 -2.53 -2.55 3.47
N CYS A 64 -1.58 -3.02 4.28
CA CYS A 64 -1.32 -2.46 5.60
C CYS A 64 -0.68 -1.06 5.55
N THR A 65 -0.80 -0.32 6.65
CA THR A 65 -0.27 1.05 6.82
C THR A 65 1.21 1.14 6.52
N TYR A 66 1.99 0.13 6.94
CA TYR A 66 3.42 0.06 6.64
C TYR A 66 3.69 0.07 5.13
N ASN A 67 3.01 -0.80 4.37
CA ASN A 67 3.19 -0.87 2.93
C ASN A 67 2.68 0.37 2.19
N PHE A 68 1.66 1.02 2.75
CA PHE A 68 1.18 2.29 2.24
C PHE A 68 2.21 3.39 2.48
N ASN A 69 2.82 3.46 3.68
CA ASN A 69 3.88 4.42 3.99
C ASN A 69 5.09 4.25 3.07
N VAL A 70 5.58 3.02 2.92
CA VAL A 70 6.67 2.70 1.98
C VAL A 70 6.33 3.18 0.56
N TRP A 71 5.08 2.97 0.12
CA TRP A 71 4.66 3.39 -1.20
C TRP A 71 4.58 4.93 -1.33
N LEU A 72 4.09 5.64 -0.31
CA LEU A 72 4.09 7.10 -0.30
C LEU A 72 5.52 7.66 -0.38
N LYS A 73 6.46 7.08 0.36
CA LYS A 73 7.88 7.50 0.34
C LYS A 73 8.55 7.28 -1.01
N GLU A 74 8.28 6.14 -1.64
CA GLU A 74 9.02 5.72 -2.84
C GLU A 74 8.40 6.21 -4.16
N VAL A 75 7.08 6.45 -4.19
CA VAL A 75 6.35 6.69 -5.43
C VAL A 75 5.69 8.06 -5.46
N GLU A 76 5.06 8.49 -4.38
CA GLU A 76 4.25 9.72 -4.37
C GLU A 76 4.96 10.92 -3.74
N SER A 77 6.00 10.68 -2.92
CA SER A 77 6.66 11.69 -2.09
C SER A 77 5.67 12.49 -1.22
N MET A 78 4.66 11.79 -0.66
CA MET A 78 3.60 12.37 0.19
C MET A 78 3.51 11.64 1.54
N ASP A 79 4.62 11.13 2.05
CA ASP A 79 4.68 10.42 3.33
C ASP A 79 4.42 11.33 4.53
N ASN A 80 4.75 12.61 4.41
CA ASN A 80 4.43 13.65 5.39
C ASN A 80 2.94 13.72 5.76
N TYR A 81 2.03 13.54 4.78
CA TYR A 81 0.59 13.52 5.05
C TYR A 81 0.20 12.33 5.93
N LEU A 82 0.76 11.14 5.65
CA LEU A 82 0.45 9.94 6.43
C LEU A 82 1.05 10.04 7.83
N ASP A 83 2.30 10.48 7.95
CA ASP A 83 2.97 10.68 9.22
C ASP A 83 2.20 11.71 10.09
N PHE A 84 1.74 12.82 9.49
CA PHE A 84 0.86 13.80 10.17
C PHE A 84 -0.42 13.17 10.72
N LEU A 85 -1.14 12.37 9.90
CA LEU A 85 -2.36 11.69 10.35
C LEU A 85 -2.09 10.72 11.51
N LEU A 86 -0.99 9.96 11.44
CA LEU A 86 -0.63 8.99 12.48
C LEU A 86 -0.19 9.65 13.78
N ASP A 87 0.56 10.74 13.71
CA ASP A 87 0.97 11.53 14.88
C ASP A 87 -0.23 12.21 15.53
N LEU A 88 -1.15 12.77 14.73
CA LEU A 88 -2.37 13.38 15.26
C LEU A 88 -3.33 12.36 15.89
N LEU A 89 -3.45 11.15 15.31
CA LEU A 89 -4.17 10.05 15.95
C LEU A 89 -3.52 9.61 17.26
N SER A 90 -2.19 9.66 17.35
CA SER A 90 -1.45 9.37 18.57
C SER A 90 -1.68 10.46 19.63
N HIS A 91 -1.69 11.73 19.24
CA HIS A 91 -2.07 12.85 20.09
C HIS A 91 -3.51 12.73 20.62
N LYS A 92 -4.44 12.33 19.76
CA LYS A 92 -5.83 12.04 20.18
C LYS A 92 -5.90 10.96 21.26
N ARG A 93 -5.17 9.86 21.08
CA ARG A 93 -5.08 8.79 22.10
C ARG A 93 -4.48 9.29 23.42
N LEU A 94 -3.51 10.20 23.35
CA LEU A 94 -2.89 10.82 24.51
C LEU A 94 -3.92 11.69 25.27
N ILE A 95 -4.72 12.47 24.56
CA ILE A 95 -5.86 13.23 25.11
C ILE A 95 -6.89 12.31 25.77
N ASP A 96 -7.27 11.23 25.10
CA ASP A 96 -8.27 10.29 25.62
C ASP A 96 -7.79 9.62 26.92
N SER A 97 -6.50 9.26 27.00
CA SER A 97 -5.90 8.74 28.23
C SER A 97 -5.91 9.78 29.35
N TYR A 98 -5.54 11.03 29.06
CA TYR A 98 -5.59 12.13 30.04
C TYR A 98 -7.01 12.36 30.58
N LYS A 99 -8.02 12.40 29.70
CA LYS A 99 -9.44 12.55 30.09
C LYS A 99 -9.92 11.38 30.94
N SER A 100 -9.51 10.16 30.60
CA SER A 100 -9.80 8.95 31.40
C SER A 100 -9.20 9.05 32.80
N ASP A 101 -7.93 9.44 32.93
CA ASP A 101 -7.29 9.62 34.24
C ASP A 101 -7.98 10.70 35.07
N LEU A 102 -8.39 11.82 34.45
CA LEU A 102 -9.17 12.86 35.11
C LEU A 102 -10.52 12.34 35.63
N SER A 103 -11.25 11.56 34.83
CA SER A 103 -12.53 10.96 35.23
C SER A 103 -12.37 9.93 36.37
N ASN A 104 -11.28 9.18 36.39
CA ASN A 104 -10.99 8.23 37.46
C ASN A 104 -10.71 8.94 38.79
N LEU A 105 -10.08 10.13 38.74
CA LEU A 105 -9.86 10.97 39.93
C LEU A 105 -11.18 11.53 40.48
N THR A 106 -12.11 11.96 39.62
CA THR A 106 -13.40 12.52 40.07
C THR A 106 -14.35 11.46 40.66
N ILE A 107 -14.24 10.20 40.23
CA ILE A 107 -15.04 9.08 40.76
C ILE A 107 -14.53 8.61 42.15
N SER A 108 -13.29 8.93 42.53
CA SER A 108 -12.67 8.46 43.78
C SER A 108 -13.08 9.23 45.07
N ILE A 109 -14.21 9.93 45.06
CA ILE A 109 -14.78 10.55 46.27
C ILE A 109 -15.38 9.44 47.16
N PRO A 110 -15.07 9.37 48.47
CA PRO A 110 -15.17 8.13 49.24
C PRO A 110 -16.61 7.79 49.66
N GLY A 111 -17.05 6.60 49.24
CA GLY A 111 -18.27 5.96 49.71
C GLY A 111 -18.35 4.50 49.24
N ASN A 112 -17.81 3.59 50.04
CA ASN A 112 -17.88 2.12 49.98
C ASN A 112 -17.02 1.31 48.96
N THR A 113 -15.98 0.69 49.54
CA THR A 113 -15.49 -0.70 49.42
C THR A 113 -15.52 -1.48 48.10
N SER A 114 -14.31 -1.92 47.75
CA SER A 114 -13.88 -3.19 47.12
C SER A 114 -14.26 -3.48 45.67
N PHE A 115 -13.29 -3.29 44.75
CA PHE A 115 -12.70 -4.39 43.98
C PHE A 115 -11.39 -3.91 43.32
N GLN A 116 -10.27 -4.51 43.73
CA GLN A 116 -8.94 -4.15 43.25
C GLN A 116 -8.53 -5.13 42.15
N SER A 117 -8.84 -4.77 40.91
CA SER A 117 -8.29 -5.45 39.73
C SER A 117 -6.96 -4.80 39.38
N TYR A 118 -5.87 -5.35 39.94
CA TYR A 118 -4.50 -5.03 39.54
C TYR A 118 -4.28 -5.48 38.09
N SER A 119 -4.50 -4.58 37.13
CA SER A 119 -3.77 -4.63 35.86
C SER A 119 -2.62 -3.64 35.99
N SER A 120 -1.43 -4.19 36.17
CA SER A 120 -0.17 -3.45 36.18
C SER A 120 0.17 -2.97 34.77
N SER A 121 -0.54 -1.95 34.29
CA SER A 121 0.00 -1.04 33.28
C SER A 121 0.61 0.14 34.02
N VAL A 122 1.84 0.49 33.68
CA VAL A 122 2.50 1.70 34.19
C VAL A 122 1.62 2.89 33.81
N LYS A 123 0.76 3.34 34.74
CA LYS A 123 -0.10 4.51 34.56
C LYS A 123 0.83 5.73 34.54
N ARG A 124 1.19 6.18 33.33
CA ARG A 124 1.90 7.45 33.18
C ARG A 124 0.91 8.55 33.53
N ASN A 125 1.23 9.36 34.55
CA ASN A 125 0.48 10.58 34.82
C ASN A 125 0.75 11.56 33.68
N ILE A 126 -0.18 11.65 32.73
CA ILE A 126 -0.09 12.57 31.60
C ILE A 126 -0.43 13.98 32.10
N SER A 127 0.44 14.95 31.81
CA SER A 127 0.24 16.36 32.16
C SER A 127 -0.38 17.15 31.00
N THR A 128 -1.03 18.26 31.31
CA THR A 128 -1.44 19.27 30.31
C THR A 128 -0.25 19.85 29.55
N GLN A 129 0.94 19.87 30.18
CA GLN A 129 2.18 20.28 29.54
C GLN A 129 2.60 19.30 28.45
N ASP A 130 2.42 18.00 28.66
CA ASP A 130 2.75 16.96 27.67
C ASP A 130 1.81 17.03 26.46
N LEU A 131 0.53 17.30 26.72
CA LEU A 131 -0.48 17.55 25.68
C LEU A 131 -0.14 18.78 24.84
N LEU A 132 0.21 19.89 25.49
CA LEU A 132 0.62 21.11 24.79
C LEU A 132 1.91 20.90 24.00
N TYR A 133 2.87 20.17 24.56
CA TYR A 133 4.11 19.82 23.87
C TYR A 133 3.84 18.99 22.61
N SER A 134 3.00 17.96 22.71
CA SER A 134 2.59 17.13 21.58
C SER A 134 1.91 17.96 20.47
N ALA A 135 0.99 18.86 20.84
CA ALA A 135 0.33 19.76 19.88
C ALA A 135 1.33 20.70 19.18
N LYS A 136 2.27 21.29 19.94
CA LYS A 136 3.35 22.12 19.38
C LYS A 136 4.24 21.34 18.43
N GLN A 137 4.63 20.12 18.82
CA GLN A 137 5.49 19.27 17.99
C GLN A 137 4.82 18.94 16.66
N ILE A 138 3.52 18.61 16.65
CA ILE A 138 2.77 18.38 15.41
C ILE A 138 2.74 19.65 14.55
N PHE A 139 2.45 20.80 15.16
CA PHE A 139 2.43 22.09 14.46
C PHE A 139 3.79 22.41 13.81
N GLU A 140 4.87 22.33 14.60
CA GLU A 140 6.23 22.62 14.15
C GLU A 140 6.70 21.65 13.06
N THR A 141 6.40 20.36 13.20
CA THR A 141 6.90 19.31 12.30
C THR A 141 6.24 19.37 10.92
N TYR A 142 4.95 19.67 10.85
CA TYR A 142 4.15 19.51 9.63
C TYR A 142 3.61 20.81 9.03
N LEU A 143 3.65 21.94 9.76
CA LEU A 143 3.05 23.19 9.30
C LEU A 143 4.07 24.31 9.06
N ILE A 144 5.06 24.41 9.94
CA ILE A 144 6.07 25.48 9.89
C ILE A 144 7.50 24.95 9.85
N ASN A 145 7.70 23.72 9.38
CA ASN A 145 9.03 23.12 9.30
C ASN A 145 9.94 23.96 8.39
N GLU A 146 11.12 24.31 8.89
CA GLU A 146 12.09 25.18 8.20
C GLU A 146 12.53 24.58 6.86
N ASP A 147 12.78 23.27 6.82
CA ASP A 147 13.23 22.54 5.62
C ASP A 147 12.10 22.38 4.58
N LYS A 148 10.85 22.65 4.97
CA LYS A 148 9.60 22.44 4.21
C LYS A 148 9.36 21.02 3.70
N ASN A 149 10.31 20.11 3.86
CA ASN A 149 10.26 18.72 3.40
C ASN A 149 9.09 17.92 4.00
N ARG A 150 8.63 18.29 5.20
CA ARG A 150 7.51 17.67 5.91
C ARG A 150 6.25 18.52 5.90
N ASN A 151 6.27 19.71 5.29
CA ASN A 151 5.11 20.58 5.33
C ASN A 151 3.96 20.03 4.49
N ILE A 152 2.77 19.97 5.08
CA ILE A 152 1.53 19.68 4.36
C ILE A 152 0.93 20.99 3.81
N ASP A 153 0.19 20.88 2.70
CA ASP A 153 -0.32 22.06 1.99
C ASP A 153 -1.58 22.63 2.66
N ILE A 154 -1.42 23.79 3.31
CA ILE A 154 -2.46 24.47 4.08
C ILE A 154 -2.39 25.98 3.84
N SER A 155 -3.55 26.63 3.86
CA SER A 155 -3.65 28.09 3.77
C SER A 155 -2.83 28.79 4.85
N PRO A 156 -2.01 29.81 4.49
CA PRO A 156 -1.25 30.59 5.46
C PRO A 156 -2.11 31.24 6.56
N MET A 157 -3.37 31.54 6.26
CA MET A 157 -4.31 32.09 7.24
C MET A 157 -4.64 31.07 8.35
N ALA A 158 -4.84 29.81 7.98
CA ALA A 158 -5.13 28.74 8.94
C ALA A 158 -3.93 28.45 9.84
N ILE A 159 -2.70 28.54 9.28
CA ILE A 159 -1.47 28.39 10.07
C ILE A 159 -1.37 29.47 11.15
N ARG A 160 -1.60 30.74 10.79
CA ARG A 160 -1.56 31.86 11.75
C ARG A 160 -2.62 31.75 12.84
N GLU A 161 -3.84 31.34 12.47
CA GLU A 161 -4.92 31.14 13.44
C GLU A 161 -4.56 30.04 14.44
N LEU A 162 -3.99 28.93 13.94
CA LEU A 162 -3.59 27.81 14.76
C LEU A 162 -2.38 28.13 15.64
N GLU A 163 -1.42 28.89 15.13
CA GLU A 163 -0.26 29.38 15.87
C GLU A 163 -0.72 30.19 17.10
N LYS A 164 -1.64 31.13 16.90
CA LYS A 164 -2.24 31.91 17.98
C LYS A 164 -2.87 31.01 19.05
N LYS A 165 -3.71 30.05 18.64
CA LYS A 165 -4.40 29.13 19.56
C LYS A 165 -3.43 28.25 20.36
N ILE A 166 -2.34 27.78 19.74
CA ILE A 166 -1.36 26.89 20.39
C ILE A 166 -0.42 27.66 21.31
N TYR A 167 0.15 28.79 20.86
CA TYR A 167 1.19 29.49 21.62
C TYR A 167 0.64 30.53 22.60
N GLU A 168 -0.35 31.33 22.20
CA GLU A 168 -0.93 32.37 23.06
C GLU A 168 -2.00 31.78 23.99
N GLU A 169 -2.97 31.06 23.42
CA GLU A 169 -4.12 30.53 24.16
C GLU A 169 -3.82 29.18 24.85
N LYS A 170 -2.65 28.59 24.59
CA LYS A 170 -2.19 27.31 25.15
C LYS A 170 -3.20 26.16 24.95
N GLN A 171 -3.93 26.19 23.84
CA GLN A 171 -4.85 25.11 23.47
C GLN A 171 -4.08 23.92 22.91
N TRP A 172 -4.56 22.71 23.24
CA TRP A 172 -3.92 21.44 22.87
C TRP A 172 -4.93 20.42 22.34
N GLY A 173 -6.20 20.80 22.18
CA GLY A 173 -7.27 19.92 21.73
C GLY A 173 -7.01 19.36 20.33
N TYR A 174 -7.47 18.14 20.09
CA TYR A 174 -7.43 17.52 18.76
C TYR A 174 -8.30 18.32 17.76
N GLU A 175 -9.33 18.99 18.25
CA GLU A 175 -10.28 19.81 17.50
C GLU A 175 -9.60 20.96 16.74
N LEU A 176 -8.44 21.43 17.23
CA LEU A 176 -7.61 22.44 16.57
C LEU A 176 -7.18 22.02 15.16
N PHE A 177 -6.92 20.73 14.99
CA PHE A 177 -6.36 20.16 13.76
C PHE A 177 -7.43 19.45 12.93
N GLU A 178 -8.69 19.38 13.36
CA GLU A 178 -9.72 18.54 12.73
C GLU A 178 -9.93 18.90 11.24
N ASN A 179 -9.98 20.18 10.91
CA ASN A 179 -10.14 20.61 9.51
C ASN A 179 -8.95 20.18 8.65
N ILE A 180 -7.73 20.31 9.18
CA ILE A 180 -6.49 19.93 8.51
C ILE A 180 -6.43 18.41 8.35
N TYR A 181 -6.83 17.67 9.39
CA TYR A 181 -6.95 16.21 9.37
C TYR A 181 -7.89 15.74 8.26
N GLN A 182 -9.09 16.31 8.16
CA GLN A 182 -10.05 15.95 7.11
C GLN A 182 -9.51 16.26 5.71
N GLN A 183 -8.83 17.40 5.54
CA GLN A 183 -8.19 17.75 4.28
C GLN A 183 -7.09 16.76 3.90
N ALA A 184 -6.16 16.46 4.82
CA ALA A 184 -5.09 15.48 4.60
C ALA A 184 -5.65 14.08 4.29
N LEU A 185 -6.69 13.66 5.01
CA LEU A 185 -7.38 12.40 4.79
C LEU A 185 -8.01 12.35 3.39
N TYR A 186 -8.68 13.43 2.96
CA TYR A 186 -9.27 13.56 1.64
C TYR A 186 -8.21 13.45 0.53
N ILE A 187 -7.10 14.20 0.66
CA ILE A 187 -5.99 14.21 -0.31
C ILE A 187 -5.44 12.79 -0.48
N LEU A 188 -5.08 12.13 0.63
CA LEU A 188 -4.56 10.76 0.59
C LEU A 188 -5.57 9.77 0.03
N ASN A 189 -6.85 9.88 0.40
CA ASN A 189 -7.86 8.90 0.03
C ASN A 189 -8.21 8.92 -1.46
N ILE A 190 -8.26 10.10 -2.09
CA ILE A 190 -8.70 10.24 -3.48
C ILE A 190 -7.59 9.92 -4.47
N GLY A 191 -6.37 10.40 -4.21
CA GLY A 191 -5.27 10.22 -5.14
C GLY A 191 -4.41 9.02 -4.73
N PRO A 192 -3.51 9.21 -3.76
CA PRO A 192 -2.48 8.24 -3.47
C PRO A 192 -3.04 6.86 -3.08
N TYR A 193 -3.95 6.79 -2.13
CA TYR A 193 -4.44 5.52 -1.60
C TYR A 193 -5.11 4.63 -2.67
N GLN A 194 -5.85 5.20 -3.62
CA GLN A 194 -6.43 4.43 -4.73
C GLN A 194 -5.35 3.83 -5.64
N ARG A 195 -4.32 4.61 -5.98
CA ARG A 195 -3.19 4.15 -6.81
C ARG A 195 -2.41 3.04 -6.10
N PHE A 196 -2.19 3.17 -4.80
CA PHE A 196 -1.57 2.14 -3.97
C PHE A 196 -2.32 0.82 -4.06
N LEU A 197 -3.63 0.82 -3.81
CA LEU A 197 -4.46 -0.38 -3.84
C LEU A 197 -4.40 -1.07 -5.21
N ILE A 198 -4.58 -0.29 -6.28
CA ILE A 198 -4.52 -0.79 -7.66
C ILE A 198 -3.14 -1.39 -7.97
N LYS A 199 -2.05 -0.71 -7.55
CA LYS A 199 -0.69 -1.19 -7.78
C LYS A 199 -0.44 -2.51 -7.05
N ARG A 200 -0.85 -2.65 -5.80
CA ARG A 200 -0.65 -3.87 -5.00
C ARG A 200 -1.43 -5.08 -5.48
N ILE A 201 -2.56 -4.87 -6.16
CA ILE A 201 -3.27 -5.97 -6.84
C ILE A 201 -2.54 -6.38 -8.11
N LYS A 202 -2.16 -5.40 -8.94
CA LYS A 202 -1.59 -5.66 -10.28
C LYS A 202 -0.16 -6.21 -10.22
N SER A 203 0.59 -5.79 -9.22
CA SER A 203 2.04 -6.01 -9.10
C SER A 203 2.37 -6.63 -7.75
N ASN A 204 3.27 -7.60 -7.76
CA ASN A 204 3.82 -8.23 -6.57
C ASN A 204 5.32 -7.91 -6.40
N VAL A 205 5.88 -7.00 -7.18
CA VAL A 205 7.30 -6.62 -7.12
C VAL A 205 7.43 -5.10 -7.15
N SER A 206 8.25 -4.54 -6.26
CA SER A 206 8.53 -3.10 -6.24
C SER A 206 9.24 -2.65 -7.52
N ARG A 207 9.03 -1.39 -7.90
CA ARG A 207 9.61 -0.81 -9.13
C ARG A 207 11.15 -0.80 -9.10
N LYS A 208 11.74 -0.51 -7.95
CA LYS A 208 13.20 -0.54 -7.76
C LYS A 208 13.76 -1.94 -8.00
N HIS A 209 13.10 -2.96 -7.46
CA HIS A 209 13.54 -4.34 -7.64
C HIS A 209 13.31 -4.86 -9.07
N SER A 210 12.22 -4.46 -9.72
CA SER A 210 12.02 -4.80 -11.14
C SER A 210 13.10 -4.16 -12.03
N LEU A 211 13.53 -2.93 -11.72
CA LEU A 211 14.62 -2.25 -12.43
C LEU A 211 15.98 -2.92 -12.17
N LEU A 212 16.29 -3.30 -10.93
CA LEU A 212 17.53 -4.01 -10.61
C LEU A 212 17.61 -5.36 -11.34
N ARG A 213 16.49 -6.10 -11.36
CA ARG A 213 16.39 -7.35 -12.12
C ARG A 213 16.50 -7.13 -13.62
N PHE A 214 15.95 -6.04 -14.15
CA PHE A 214 16.13 -5.68 -15.55
C PHE A 214 17.61 -5.49 -15.89
N SER A 215 18.34 -4.69 -15.11
CA SER A 215 19.78 -4.46 -15.34
C SER A 215 20.58 -5.77 -15.27
N PHE A 216 20.32 -6.60 -14.25
CA PHE A 216 20.97 -7.91 -14.12
C PHE A 216 20.62 -8.85 -15.26
N GLY A 217 19.34 -8.92 -15.64
CA GLY A 217 18.84 -9.76 -16.73
C GLY A 217 19.42 -9.37 -18.08
N LEU A 218 19.54 -8.07 -18.36
CA LEU A 218 20.13 -7.55 -19.58
C LEU A 218 21.62 -7.93 -19.68
N LEU A 219 22.39 -7.74 -18.60
CA LEU A 219 23.80 -8.11 -18.55
C LEU A 219 23.97 -9.62 -18.75
N LEU A 220 23.18 -10.43 -18.04
CA LEU A 220 23.21 -11.89 -18.15
C LEU A 220 22.83 -12.36 -19.56
N PHE A 221 21.85 -11.73 -20.20
CA PHE A 221 21.41 -12.03 -21.56
C PHE A 221 22.56 -11.92 -22.57
N PHE A 222 23.32 -10.82 -22.53
CA PHE A 222 24.47 -10.62 -23.43
C PHE A 222 25.60 -11.62 -23.18
N ILE A 223 25.92 -11.89 -21.91
CA ILE A 223 26.94 -12.90 -21.55
C ILE A 223 26.56 -14.27 -22.10
N VAL A 224 25.30 -14.67 -21.93
CA VAL A 224 24.81 -15.99 -22.34
C VAL A 224 24.74 -16.12 -23.85
N ILE A 225 24.33 -15.07 -24.58
CA ILE A 225 24.38 -15.07 -26.05
C ILE A 225 25.82 -15.18 -26.55
N GLY A 226 26.76 -14.43 -25.96
CA GLY A 226 28.17 -14.53 -26.31
C GLY A 226 28.72 -15.93 -26.06
N TYR A 227 28.39 -16.53 -24.91
CA TYR A 227 28.78 -17.90 -24.58
C TYR A 227 28.17 -18.94 -25.53
N LEU A 228 26.89 -18.79 -25.91
CA LEU A 228 26.23 -19.63 -26.91
C LEU A 228 26.94 -19.56 -28.27
N PHE A 229 27.38 -18.36 -28.68
CA PHE A 229 28.13 -18.19 -29.92
C PHE A 229 29.47 -18.94 -29.90
N ILE A 230 30.21 -18.89 -28.78
CA ILE A 230 31.47 -19.64 -28.62
C ILE A 230 31.22 -21.15 -28.68
N LEU A 231 30.14 -21.63 -28.06
CA LEU A 231 29.75 -23.04 -28.05
C LEU A 231 29.37 -23.60 -29.43
N VAL A 232 29.07 -22.75 -30.42
CA VAL A 232 28.90 -23.20 -31.82
C VAL A 232 30.21 -23.79 -32.36
N PHE A 233 31.35 -23.20 -32.01
CA PHE A 233 32.67 -23.62 -32.47
C PHE A 233 33.31 -24.69 -31.56
N TYR A 234 32.81 -24.86 -30.35
CA TYR A 234 33.37 -25.78 -29.36
C TYR A 234 32.50 -27.03 -29.17
N LYS A 235 33.09 -28.22 -29.32
CA LYS A 235 32.40 -29.51 -29.19
C LYS A 235 32.15 -29.85 -27.70
N SER A 236 31.17 -29.21 -27.09
CA SER A 236 30.76 -29.43 -25.70
C SER A 236 29.69 -30.52 -25.55
N SER A 237 29.58 -31.10 -24.36
CA SER A 237 28.48 -32.03 -24.03
C SER A 237 27.14 -31.28 -23.95
N ILE A 238 26.03 -32.00 -24.18
CA ILE A 238 24.69 -31.42 -24.12
C ILE A 238 24.36 -30.84 -22.74
N LEU A 239 24.81 -31.49 -21.67
CA LEU A 239 24.52 -31.09 -20.30
C LEU A 239 25.16 -29.75 -19.94
N ILE A 240 26.42 -29.53 -20.36
CA ILE A 240 27.13 -28.26 -20.15
C ILE A 240 26.40 -27.13 -20.88
N ARG A 241 25.94 -27.37 -22.12
CA ARG A 241 25.16 -26.38 -22.88
C ARG A 241 23.84 -26.04 -22.20
N VAL A 242 23.11 -27.04 -21.70
CA VAL A 242 21.85 -26.82 -20.97
C VAL A 242 22.09 -26.01 -19.70
N LEU A 243 23.05 -26.42 -18.88
CA LEU A 243 23.27 -25.85 -17.55
C LEU A 243 23.84 -24.43 -17.60
N PHE A 244 24.78 -24.15 -18.51
CA PHE A 244 25.46 -22.86 -18.58
C PHE A 244 24.89 -21.91 -19.63
N SER A 245 23.99 -22.36 -20.50
CA SER A 245 23.35 -21.49 -21.49
C SER A 245 21.84 -21.37 -21.28
N TYR A 246 21.10 -22.48 -21.33
CA TYR A 246 19.63 -22.42 -21.32
C TYR A 246 19.05 -21.98 -19.97
N ILE A 247 19.60 -22.47 -18.85
CA ILE A 247 19.13 -22.03 -17.51
C ILE A 247 19.42 -20.53 -17.28
N PRO A 248 20.64 -20.01 -17.49
CA PRO A 248 20.92 -18.58 -17.41
C PRO A 248 20.11 -17.73 -18.39
N LEU A 249 19.88 -18.21 -19.62
CA LEU A 249 19.03 -17.53 -20.61
C LEU A 249 17.60 -17.40 -20.10
N PHE A 250 17.04 -18.47 -19.53
CA PHE A 250 15.72 -18.44 -18.93
C PHE A 250 15.65 -17.43 -17.77
N ILE A 251 16.63 -17.41 -16.88
CA ILE A 251 16.70 -16.44 -15.77
C ILE A 251 16.78 -14.99 -16.29
N ALA A 252 17.56 -14.75 -17.34
CA ALA A 252 17.69 -13.44 -17.98
C ALA A 252 16.35 -12.96 -18.57
N LEU A 253 15.69 -13.83 -19.36
CA LEU A 253 14.39 -13.53 -19.96
C LEU A 253 13.29 -13.33 -18.91
N GLN A 254 13.27 -14.13 -17.83
CA GLN A 254 12.35 -13.92 -16.72
C GLN A 254 12.58 -12.58 -16.05
N SER A 255 13.83 -12.21 -15.78
CA SER A 255 14.17 -10.94 -15.14
C SER A 255 13.74 -9.72 -15.98
N ILE A 256 13.87 -9.80 -17.30
CA ILE A 256 13.36 -8.78 -18.23
C ILE A 256 11.83 -8.76 -18.25
N SER A 257 11.18 -9.93 -18.29
CA SER A 257 9.72 -10.05 -18.26
C SER A 257 9.10 -9.45 -16.99
N ILE A 258 9.76 -9.64 -15.83
CA ILE A 258 9.34 -9.05 -14.55
C ILE A 258 9.32 -7.53 -14.61
N TYR A 259 10.26 -6.90 -15.31
CA TYR A 259 10.30 -5.45 -15.47
C TYR A 259 9.20 -4.91 -16.39
N ILE A 260 8.90 -5.63 -17.47
CA ILE A 260 7.84 -5.25 -18.42
C ILE A 260 6.47 -5.37 -17.74
N ASN A 261 6.25 -6.45 -17.00
CA ASN A 261 4.95 -6.79 -16.41
C ASN A 261 4.76 -6.26 -14.98
N ASP A 262 5.80 -5.69 -14.37
CA ASP A 262 5.91 -5.39 -12.93
C ASP A 262 5.42 -6.57 -12.06
N PHE A 263 5.62 -7.80 -12.51
CA PHE A 263 5.04 -8.97 -11.87
C PHE A 263 5.94 -10.20 -12.03
N ASP A 264 6.20 -10.88 -10.91
CA ASP A 264 6.96 -12.12 -10.85
C ASP A 264 6.02 -13.30 -10.62
N PHE A 265 5.95 -14.18 -11.62
CA PHE A 265 5.11 -15.36 -11.60
C PHE A 265 5.46 -16.31 -10.43
N ILE A 266 6.76 -16.54 -10.18
CA ILE A 266 7.24 -17.49 -9.17
C ILE A 266 6.84 -17.00 -7.78
N ILE A 267 7.15 -15.73 -7.50
CA ILE A 267 6.82 -15.10 -6.21
C ILE A 267 5.30 -15.01 -6.02
N GLY A 268 4.57 -14.68 -7.09
CA GLY A 268 3.10 -14.63 -7.07
C GLY A 268 2.48 -16.00 -6.82
N PHE A 269 3.09 -17.07 -7.34
CA PHE A 269 2.61 -18.44 -7.13
C PHE A 269 2.79 -18.88 -5.67
N MET A 270 3.90 -18.47 -5.06
CA MET A 270 4.16 -18.68 -3.63
C MET A 270 3.25 -17.84 -2.72
N GLY A 271 2.42 -16.95 -3.28
CA GLY A 271 1.56 -16.05 -2.51
C GLY A 271 2.35 -14.98 -1.75
N LYS A 272 3.48 -14.56 -2.32
CA LYS A 272 4.37 -13.55 -1.74
C LYS A 272 4.42 -12.30 -2.61
N SER A 273 4.96 -11.23 -2.06
CA SER A 273 5.23 -9.97 -2.75
C SER A 273 6.53 -9.37 -2.25
N ILE A 274 7.24 -8.63 -3.10
CA ILE A 274 8.43 -7.87 -2.73
C ILE A 274 8.04 -6.39 -2.65
N SER A 275 8.30 -5.78 -1.50
CA SER A 275 7.98 -4.38 -1.21
C SER A 275 9.20 -3.63 -0.71
N GLY A 276 9.19 -2.30 -0.87
CA GLY A 276 10.23 -1.40 -0.36
C GLY A 276 11.65 -1.82 -0.75
N TYR A 277 12.52 -1.85 0.25
CA TYR A 277 13.93 -2.24 0.18
C TYR A 277 14.12 -3.76 0.16
N PHE A 278 13.47 -4.44 -0.79
CA PHE A 278 13.61 -5.89 -1.03
C PHE A 278 13.03 -6.79 0.06
N GLU A 279 12.10 -6.29 0.87
CA GLU A 279 11.43 -7.10 1.87
C GLU A 279 10.43 -8.04 1.20
N VAL A 280 10.54 -9.33 1.52
CA VAL A 280 9.59 -10.35 1.08
C VAL A 280 8.43 -10.38 2.06
N ILE A 281 7.26 -9.99 1.58
CA ILE A 281 6.03 -9.91 2.33
C ILE A 281 5.12 -11.05 1.91
N ASP A 282 4.69 -11.84 2.89
CA ASP A 282 3.61 -12.80 2.70
C ASP A 282 2.30 -12.04 2.49
N ILE A 283 1.67 -12.27 1.34
CA ILE A 283 0.32 -11.77 1.09
C ILE A 283 -0.56 -12.45 2.14
N LYS A 284 -1.35 -11.71 2.88
CA LYS A 284 -2.27 -12.27 3.88
C LYS A 284 -3.70 -12.31 3.34
N ASP A 285 -4.04 -11.36 2.47
CA ASP A 285 -5.31 -11.31 1.75
C ASP A 285 -5.48 -12.51 0.79
N GLU A 286 -6.54 -13.30 1.01
CA GLU A 286 -6.79 -14.52 0.26
C GLU A 286 -7.33 -14.28 -1.16
N GLU A 287 -8.07 -13.18 -1.37
CA GLU A 287 -8.59 -12.81 -2.69
C GLU A 287 -7.45 -12.43 -3.62
N ILE A 288 -6.47 -11.67 -3.12
CA ILE A 288 -5.27 -11.30 -3.88
C ILE A 288 -4.43 -12.54 -4.20
N LYS A 289 -4.26 -13.47 -3.27
CA LYS A 289 -3.56 -14.74 -3.54
C LYS A 289 -4.21 -15.50 -4.68
N LYS A 290 -5.54 -15.65 -4.64
CA LYS A 290 -6.31 -16.32 -5.71
C LYS A 290 -6.12 -15.57 -7.03
N PHE A 291 -6.10 -14.24 -6.98
CA PHE A 291 -5.89 -13.41 -8.16
C PHE A 291 -4.49 -13.58 -8.77
N HIS A 292 -3.42 -13.52 -7.98
CA HIS A 292 -2.04 -13.73 -8.44
C HIS A 292 -1.84 -15.14 -9.00
N LYS A 293 -2.40 -16.18 -8.34
CA LYS A 293 -2.40 -17.56 -8.86
C LYS A 293 -3.15 -17.71 -10.18
N TRP A 294 -4.27 -17.00 -10.36
CA TRP A 294 -4.99 -17.00 -11.62
C TRP A 294 -4.21 -16.30 -12.74
N LYS A 295 -3.65 -15.11 -12.46
CA LYS A 295 -2.81 -14.36 -13.40
C LYS A 295 -1.64 -15.21 -13.87
N ASN A 296 -1.07 -16.00 -12.96
CA ASN A 296 -0.05 -16.99 -13.25
C ASN A 296 -0.49 -18.03 -14.29
N ILE A 297 -1.62 -18.71 -14.05
CA ILE A 297 -2.13 -19.74 -14.96
C ILE A 297 -2.36 -19.16 -16.37
N LYS A 298 -2.84 -17.93 -16.46
CA LYS A 298 -3.12 -17.26 -17.74
C LYS A 298 -1.86 -16.84 -18.49
N LEU A 299 -0.84 -16.34 -17.79
CA LEU A 299 0.47 -16.08 -18.40
C LEU A 299 1.10 -17.36 -18.94
N LYS A 300 0.84 -18.51 -18.30
CA LYS A 300 1.31 -19.81 -18.77
C LYS A 300 0.59 -20.25 -20.05
N THR A 301 -0.75 -20.18 -20.09
CA THR A 301 -1.51 -20.56 -21.29
C THR A 301 -1.24 -19.67 -22.50
N ILE A 302 -0.91 -18.38 -22.32
CA ILE A 302 -0.48 -17.51 -23.43
C ILE A 302 0.88 -17.95 -23.99
N ASN A 303 1.78 -18.45 -23.14
CA ASN A 303 3.08 -18.96 -23.59
C ASN A 303 2.98 -20.36 -24.22
N ASP A 304 1.95 -21.15 -23.88
CA ASP A 304 1.72 -22.49 -24.43
C ASP A 304 1.02 -22.47 -25.81
N ILE A 305 0.57 -21.31 -26.31
CA ILE A 305 -0.15 -21.13 -27.60
C ILE A 305 0.79 -20.59 -28.72
N LYS A 306 2.09 -20.45 -28.46
CA LYS A 306 3.11 -20.09 -29.47
C LYS A 306 4.16 -21.17 -29.61
#